data_AF-A0A644TIP7-F1
#
_entry.id   AF-A0A644TIP7-F1
#
_cell.length_a   1.000
_cell.length_b   1.000
_cell.length_c   1.000
_cell.angle_alpha   90.00
_cell.angle_beta   90.00
_cell.angle_gamma   90.00
#
_symmetry.space_group_name_H-M   'P 1'
#
loop_
_entity.id
_entity.type
_entity.pdbx_description
1 polymer ?
#
loop_
_entity_poly.entity_id
_entity_poly.type
_entity_poly.pdbx_seq_one_letter_code
_entity_poly.pdbx_strand_id
1 'polypeptide(L)'
;MKNVYDQVRIFYEEETDWGVPVKKDWVEGFLRQKAWQGANDKELQMLWQNIERFLLYLAYAGMNDLDEVTLAEYSTGIVWLAEQMPAFKKNVANVRQYFAVLIEFYQYLKNKKVIFDLTLLEDAARVIAGGKKLDLTAAIEGSDTAALFDADVDQTLEKISSVITEDMSQKLNGVVERLMVKLGSYFHQENFNDDFDRALYLYTGPFEGVPDNDHDEFWLGFWDYFLFDYHLLQTDKTPLTYFFQNACDKLTSDEREILKNLLNAKFSVFYISKVLNQDWVECTNLFTDETFQLPIPNFDYKTLKRLLFFGHVFAQGMIMINYVTSIEVSPNLRKRIKEEILRQQQMLFVGQSSSDLNEFFSRHAQAVRHSIDVLVTLAKVNVINPEYLDREYPIIAGNSIPSNEVLKKIDQVAADYRFSAYDIRQMKKLWHDYCQVAKVVIRKSGTWAAALLYAYAQINHISHVIVEELARDLEVSASSVRSNRNKLFDALTLNRFDARYISEEGFMYLIFYPNT
;
A
#
# COMPACT_ATOMS: atom_id res chain seq x y z
N MET A 1 -32.25 41.28 -14.88
CA MET A 1 -31.71 40.09 -15.59
C MET A 1 -30.21 40.10 -15.36
N LYS A 2 -29.64 39.09 -14.70
CA LYS A 2 -28.18 38.99 -14.55
C LYS A 2 -27.57 38.76 -15.94
N ASN A 3 -26.67 39.63 -16.37
CA ASN A 3 -25.95 39.48 -17.63
C ASN A 3 -25.21 38.13 -17.63
N VAL A 4 -25.01 37.49 -18.78
CA VAL A 4 -24.26 36.22 -18.87
C VAL A 4 -22.86 36.35 -18.23
N TYR A 5 -22.21 37.51 -18.38
CA TYR A 5 -20.90 37.77 -17.74
C TYR A 5 -20.99 37.87 -16.22
N ASP A 6 -22.12 38.31 -15.66
CA ASP A 6 -22.33 38.26 -14.21
C ASP A 6 -22.50 36.81 -13.74
N GLN A 7 -23.12 35.94 -14.53
CA GLN A 7 -23.27 34.51 -14.21
C GLN A 7 -21.91 33.81 -14.23
N VAL A 8 -21.08 34.08 -15.25
CA VAL A 8 -19.70 33.60 -15.32
C VAL A 8 -18.90 34.10 -14.12
N ARG A 9 -18.96 35.40 -13.81
CA ARG A 9 -18.25 35.96 -12.67
C ARG A 9 -18.64 35.28 -11.36
N ILE A 10 -19.94 35.13 -11.10
CA ILE A 10 -20.47 34.49 -9.88
C ILE A 10 -19.95 33.05 -9.78
N PHE A 11 -20.03 32.27 -10.86
CA PHE A 11 -19.52 30.90 -10.87
C PHE A 11 -18.05 30.83 -10.43
N TYR A 12 -17.17 31.67 -10.98
CA TYR A 12 -15.75 31.64 -10.59
C TYR A 12 -15.46 32.29 -9.23
N GLU A 13 -16.35 33.14 -8.69
CA GLU A 13 -16.20 33.76 -7.36
C GLU A 13 -16.79 32.90 -6.23
N GLU A 14 -17.82 32.10 -6.50
CA GLU A 14 -18.46 31.20 -5.53
C GLU A 14 -17.86 29.79 -5.56
N GLU A 15 -17.31 29.34 -6.70
CA GLU A 15 -16.75 27.99 -6.90
C GLU A 15 -15.21 28.00 -7.08
N THR A 16 -14.51 29.00 -6.54
CA THR A 16 -13.06 29.22 -6.73
C THR A 16 -12.17 28.09 -6.17
N ASP A 17 -12.73 27.25 -5.29
CA ASP A 17 -12.04 26.13 -4.63
C ASP A 17 -11.98 24.83 -5.45
N TRP A 18 -12.71 24.74 -6.57
CA TRP A 18 -12.92 23.47 -7.29
C TRP A 18 -11.88 23.15 -8.36
N GLY A 19 -10.87 24.01 -8.55
CA GLY A 19 -9.74 23.72 -9.45
C GLY A 19 -10.14 23.52 -10.92
N VAL A 20 -11.18 24.21 -11.39
CA VAL A 20 -11.70 24.06 -12.77
C VAL A 20 -10.58 24.32 -13.82
N PRO A 21 -10.35 23.42 -14.78
CA PRO A 21 -9.24 23.51 -15.76
C PRO A 21 -9.36 24.67 -16.75
N VAL A 22 -10.57 25.24 -16.86
CA VAL A 22 -10.87 26.31 -17.80
C VAL A 22 -10.80 27.65 -17.07
N LYS A 23 -9.97 28.56 -17.56
CA LYS A 23 -9.87 29.91 -16.98
C LYS A 23 -11.11 30.74 -17.31
N LYS A 24 -11.55 31.56 -16.35
CA LYS A 24 -12.63 32.55 -16.51
C LYS A 24 -12.49 33.38 -17.79
N ASP A 25 -11.29 33.91 -18.06
CA ASP A 25 -11.02 34.76 -19.22
C ASP A 25 -11.23 34.03 -20.56
N TRP A 26 -11.07 32.70 -20.59
CA TRP A 26 -11.31 31.90 -21.80
C TRP A 26 -12.81 31.78 -22.09
N VAL A 27 -13.62 31.53 -21.05
CA VAL A 27 -15.07 31.50 -21.17
C VAL A 27 -15.61 32.88 -21.56
N GLU A 28 -15.19 33.93 -20.86
CA GLU A 28 -15.61 35.29 -21.21
C GLU A 28 -15.18 35.67 -22.63
N GLY A 29 -13.97 35.29 -23.04
CA GLY A 29 -13.45 35.51 -24.38
C GLY A 29 -14.28 34.81 -25.46
N PHE A 30 -14.68 33.56 -25.21
CA PHE A 30 -15.57 32.80 -26.10
C PHE A 30 -16.94 33.45 -26.22
N LEU A 31 -17.57 33.79 -25.10
CA LEU A 31 -18.90 34.43 -25.08
C LEU A 31 -18.87 35.81 -25.74
N ARG A 32 -17.81 36.60 -25.55
CA ARG A 32 -17.60 37.85 -26.27
C ARG A 32 -17.52 37.59 -27.77
N GLN A 33 -16.71 36.63 -28.23
CA GLN A 33 -16.63 36.33 -29.66
C GLN A 33 -17.99 35.95 -30.25
N LYS A 34 -18.79 35.17 -29.54
CA LYS A 34 -20.15 34.80 -29.98
C LYS A 34 -21.09 36.01 -30.02
N ALA A 35 -21.01 36.91 -29.04
CA ALA A 35 -21.75 38.17 -29.05
C ALA A 35 -21.35 39.05 -30.25
N TRP A 36 -20.07 39.14 -30.57
CA TRP A 36 -19.55 39.84 -31.76
C TRP A 36 -20.01 39.22 -33.09
N GLN A 37 -20.27 37.91 -33.10
CA GLN A 37 -20.84 37.18 -34.25
C GLN A 37 -22.37 37.33 -34.36
N GLY A 38 -23.00 38.11 -33.46
CA GLY A 38 -24.42 38.42 -33.49
C GLY A 38 -25.30 37.56 -32.57
N ALA A 39 -24.71 36.78 -31.66
CA ALA A 39 -25.49 35.99 -30.69
C ALA A 39 -26.26 36.90 -29.73
N ASN A 40 -27.54 36.60 -29.51
CA ASN A 40 -28.39 37.33 -28.56
C ASN A 40 -28.21 36.83 -27.11
N ASP A 41 -28.74 37.58 -26.14
CA ASP A 41 -28.58 37.26 -24.71
C ASP A 41 -29.06 35.85 -24.32
N LYS A 42 -30.13 35.35 -24.95
CA LYS A 42 -30.63 34.00 -24.68
C LYS A 42 -29.69 32.92 -25.21
N GLU A 43 -29.11 33.16 -26.38
CA GLU A 43 -28.11 32.26 -26.97
C GLU A 43 -26.85 32.23 -26.12
N LEU A 44 -26.36 33.38 -25.67
CA LEU A 44 -25.18 33.46 -24.79
C LEU A 44 -25.40 32.75 -23.45
N GLN A 45 -26.58 32.89 -22.85
CA GLN A 45 -26.93 32.15 -21.63
C GLN A 45 -26.99 30.64 -21.85
N MET A 46 -27.51 30.19 -23.00
CA MET A 46 -27.57 28.77 -23.34
C MET A 46 -26.16 28.18 -23.60
N LEU A 47 -25.28 28.94 -24.25
CA LEU A 47 -23.87 28.56 -24.40
C LEU A 47 -23.20 28.43 -23.03
N TRP A 48 -23.36 29.45 -22.18
CA TRP A 48 -22.80 29.44 -20.83
C TRP A 48 -23.30 28.25 -20.00
N GLN A 49 -24.60 27.97 -19.97
CA GLN A 49 -25.16 26.87 -19.19
C GLN A 49 -24.59 25.49 -19.60
N ASN A 50 -24.29 25.27 -20.88
CA ASN A 50 -23.68 24.01 -21.31
C ASN A 50 -22.20 23.93 -20.94
N ILE A 51 -21.47 25.06 -21.01
CA ILE A 51 -20.09 25.13 -20.54
C ILE A 51 -20.04 24.93 -19.02
N GLU A 52 -20.84 25.66 -18.25
CA GLU A 52 -20.97 25.55 -16.79
C GLU A 52 -21.21 24.10 -16.34
N ARG A 53 -22.14 23.40 -16.99
CA ARG A 53 -22.38 21.96 -16.74
C ARG A 53 -21.15 21.10 -16.94
N PHE A 54 -20.40 21.36 -18.02
CA PHE A 54 -19.18 20.64 -18.30
C PHE A 54 -18.10 20.96 -17.25
N LEU A 55 -17.94 22.22 -16.87
CA LEU A 55 -16.99 22.63 -15.83
C LEU A 55 -17.32 22.01 -14.47
N LEU A 56 -18.60 21.94 -14.10
CA LEU A 56 -19.05 21.26 -12.88
C LEU A 56 -18.75 19.77 -12.92
N TYR A 57 -18.92 19.12 -14.08
CA TYR A 57 -18.53 17.72 -14.22
C TYR A 57 -17.02 17.52 -14.14
N LEU A 58 -16.21 18.34 -14.85
CA LEU A 58 -14.75 18.25 -14.79
C LEU A 58 -14.24 18.44 -13.36
N ALA A 59 -14.81 19.41 -12.65
CA ALA A 59 -14.51 19.66 -11.25
C ALA A 59 -14.90 18.47 -10.35
N TYR A 60 -16.08 17.88 -10.57
CA TYR A 60 -16.51 16.66 -9.88
C TYR A 60 -15.59 15.47 -10.17
N ALA A 61 -15.15 15.33 -11.42
CA ALA A 61 -14.30 14.24 -11.89
C ALA A 61 -12.79 14.49 -11.66
N GLY A 62 -12.41 15.63 -11.08
CA GLY A 62 -11.01 16.00 -10.82
C GLY A 62 -10.16 16.21 -12.09
N MET A 63 -10.79 16.39 -13.24
CA MET A 63 -10.08 16.55 -14.52
C MET A 63 -9.51 17.95 -14.67
N ASN A 64 -8.19 18.03 -14.80
CA ASN A 64 -7.44 19.29 -14.84
C ASN A 64 -6.87 19.63 -16.24
N ASP A 65 -7.00 18.72 -17.20
CA ASP A 65 -6.63 18.94 -18.60
C ASP A 65 -7.79 18.57 -19.54
N LEU A 66 -8.10 19.48 -20.46
CA LEU A 66 -9.13 19.28 -21.47
C LEU A 66 -8.70 18.30 -22.58
N ASP A 67 -7.39 18.15 -22.81
CA ASP A 67 -6.83 17.25 -23.82
C ASP A 67 -6.83 15.77 -23.35
N GLU A 68 -7.04 15.51 -22.04
CA GLU A 68 -7.05 14.17 -21.44
C GLU A 68 -8.47 13.58 -21.24
N VAL A 69 -9.52 14.35 -21.57
CA VAL A 69 -10.91 13.89 -21.39
C VAL A 69 -11.24 12.79 -22.40
N THR A 70 -11.36 11.56 -21.90
CA THR A 70 -11.58 10.36 -22.73
C THR A 70 -13.05 10.17 -23.15
N LEU A 71 -13.28 9.27 -24.10
CA LEU A 71 -14.63 8.81 -24.49
C LEU A 71 -15.46 8.32 -23.30
N ALA A 72 -14.82 7.57 -22.39
CA ALA A 72 -15.46 7.05 -21.18
C ALA A 72 -15.87 8.20 -20.26
N GLU A 73 -15.01 9.20 -20.10
CA GLU A 73 -15.29 10.38 -19.28
C GLU A 73 -16.45 11.23 -19.85
N TYR A 74 -16.50 11.43 -21.16
CA TYR A 74 -17.67 12.09 -21.77
C TYR A 74 -18.96 11.28 -21.56
N SER A 75 -18.88 9.95 -21.58
CA SER A 75 -20.05 9.09 -21.32
C SER A 75 -20.50 9.19 -19.86
N THR A 76 -19.58 9.10 -18.91
CA THR A 76 -19.82 9.25 -17.48
C THR A 76 -20.38 10.63 -17.15
N GLY A 77 -19.85 11.70 -17.76
CA GLY A 77 -20.35 13.06 -17.58
C GLY A 77 -21.81 13.24 -18.01
N ILE A 78 -22.22 12.61 -19.11
CA ILE A 78 -23.63 12.64 -19.54
C ILE A 78 -24.55 11.89 -18.56
N VAL A 79 -24.08 10.79 -17.98
CA VAL A 79 -24.83 10.05 -16.94
C VAL A 79 -24.95 10.92 -15.69
N TRP A 80 -23.83 11.46 -15.21
CA TRP A 80 -23.77 12.30 -14.02
C TRP A 80 -24.65 13.55 -14.14
N LEU A 81 -24.59 14.25 -15.28
CA LEU A 81 -25.44 15.42 -15.53
C LEU A 81 -26.93 15.08 -15.49
N ALA A 82 -27.31 13.91 -16.00
CA ALA A 82 -28.71 13.48 -16.00
C ALA A 82 -29.23 13.13 -14.60
N GLU A 83 -28.35 12.67 -13.72
CA GLU A 83 -28.67 12.30 -12.33
C GLU A 83 -28.68 13.51 -11.40
N GLN A 84 -27.68 14.38 -11.53
CA GLN A 84 -27.49 15.51 -10.61
C GLN A 84 -28.23 16.78 -11.04
N MET A 85 -28.60 16.90 -12.32
CA MET A 85 -29.28 18.08 -12.84
C MET A 85 -30.64 17.75 -13.44
N PRO A 86 -31.75 17.97 -12.71
CA PRO A 86 -33.11 17.72 -13.20
C PRO A 86 -33.45 18.45 -14.51
N ALA A 87 -32.77 19.56 -14.80
CA ALA A 87 -32.94 20.33 -16.03
C ALA A 87 -32.26 19.70 -17.27
N PHE A 88 -31.31 18.78 -17.08
CA PHE A 88 -30.59 18.10 -18.16
C PHE A 88 -31.28 16.77 -18.51
N LYS A 89 -32.08 16.76 -19.60
CA LYS A 89 -32.72 15.52 -20.05
C LYS A 89 -31.77 14.70 -20.93
N LYS A 90 -31.46 13.47 -20.51
CA LYS A 90 -30.67 12.46 -21.22
C LYS A 90 -31.38 11.92 -22.47
N ASN A 91 -31.48 12.74 -23.50
CA ASN A 91 -32.01 12.36 -24.81
C ASN A 91 -31.05 12.79 -25.94
N VAL A 92 -31.19 12.16 -27.11
CA VAL A 92 -30.27 12.36 -28.24
C VAL A 92 -30.19 13.84 -28.67
N ALA A 93 -31.32 14.56 -28.71
CA ALA A 93 -31.33 15.95 -29.15
C ALA A 93 -30.54 16.86 -28.20
N ASN A 94 -30.74 16.71 -26.89
CA ASN A 94 -30.07 17.51 -25.87
C ASN A 94 -28.57 17.19 -25.78
N VAL A 95 -28.19 15.91 -25.84
CA VAL A 95 -26.77 15.51 -25.78
C VAL A 95 -26.03 15.98 -27.04
N ARG A 96 -26.66 15.95 -28.22
CA ARG A 96 -26.08 16.54 -29.44
C ARG A 96 -25.87 18.04 -29.31
N GLN A 97 -26.86 18.76 -28.77
CA GLN A 97 -26.74 20.19 -28.56
C GLN A 97 -25.61 20.50 -27.56
N TYR A 98 -25.50 19.71 -26.49
CA TYR A 98 -24.42 19.82 -25.51
C TYR A 98 -23.04 19.64 -26.17
N PHE A 99 -22.83 18.54 -26.91
CA PHE A 99 -21.57 18.32 -27.64
C PHE A 99 -21.29 19.40 -28.69
N ALA A 100 -22.30 19.91 -29.40
CA ALA A 100 -22.12 20.98 -30.37
C ALA A 100 -21.54 22.25 -29.71
N VAL A 101 -22.05 22.62 -28.53
CA VAL A 101 -21.52 23.77 -27.78
C VAL A 101 -20.08 23.51 -27.32
N LEU A 102 -19.78 22.31 -26.83
CA LEU A 102 -18.41 21.96 -26.41
C LEU A 102 -17.44 21.97 -27.59
N ILE A 103 -17.84 21.45 -28.75
CA ILE A 103 -16.99 21.48 -29.96
C ILE A 103 -16.70 22.91 -30.37
N GLU A 104 -17.70 23.80 -30.39
CA GLU A 104 -17.49 25.22 -30.70
C GLU A 104 -16.55 25.90 -29.69
N PHE A 105 -16.66 25.54 -28.42
CA PHE A 105 -15.78 26.03 -27.36
C PHE A 105 -14.35 25.51 -27.50
N TYR A 106 -14.16 24.21 -27.75
CA TYR A 106 -12.84 23.60 -27.98
C TYR A 106 -12.17 24.18 -29.24
N GLN A 107 -12.92 24.40 -30.31
CA GLN A 107 -12.41 25.08 -31.51
C GLN A 107 -11.89 26.48 -31.20
N TYR A 108 -12.60 27.23 -30.33
CA TYR A 108 -12.13 28.52 -29.86
C TYR A 108 -10.80 28.39 -29.09
N LEU A 109 -10.71 27.46 -28.14
CA LEU A 109 -9.50 27.23 -27.35
C LEU A 109 -8.32 26.77 -28.21
N LYS A 110 -8.56 25.88 -29.18
CA LYS A 110 -7.53 25.42 -30.14
C LYS A 110 -7.01 26.57 -31.00
N ASN A 111 -7.89 27.44 -31.49
CA ASN A 111 -7.49 28.65 -32.23
C ASN A 111 -6.66 29.62 -31.37
N LYS A 112 -6.87 29.61 -30.05
CA LYS A 112 -6.06 30.34 -29.06
C LYS A 112 -4.80 29.60 -28.63
N LYS A 113 -4.54 28.39 -29.15
CA LYS A 113 -3.45 27.49 -28.78
C LYS A 113 -3.45 27.13 -27.28
N VAL A 114 -4.65 27.05 -26.70
CA VAL A 114 -4.85 26.66 -25.30
C VAL A 114 -4.96 25.16 -25.15
N ILE A 115 -5.54 24.48 -26.13
CA ILE A 115 -5.61 23.01 -26.23
C ILE A 115 -4.97 22.55 -27.54
N PHE A 116 -4.50 21.31 -27.56
CA PHE A 116 -3.80 20.74 -28.71
C PHE A 116 -4.75 20.03 -29.67
N ASP A 117 -5.77 19.34 -29.14
CA ASP A 117 -6.64 18.49 -29.93
C ASP A 117 -8.14 18.62 -29.59
N LEU A 118 -8.97 18.26 -30.56
CA LEU A 118 -10.41 18.11 -30.41
C LEU A 118 -10.93 16.77 -30.94
N THR A 119 -10.06 15.92 -31.49
CA THR A 119 -10.44 14.63 -32.09
C THR A 119 -11.20 13.75 -31.10
N LEU A 120 -10.74 13.66 -29.85
CA LEU A 120 -11.40 12.87 -28.79
C LEU A 120 -12.81 13.35 -28.49
N LEU A 121 -13.03 14.66 -28.44
CA LEU A 121 -14.36 15.25 -28.24
C LEU A 121 -15.27 14.99 -29.45
N GLU A 122 -14.75 15.13 -30.68
CA GLU A 122 -15.50 14.85 -31.91
C GLU A 122 -15.85 13.37 -32.07
N ASP A 123 -14.93 12.48 -31.70
CA ASP A 123 -15.15 11.04 -31.65
C ASP A 123 -16.19 10.68 -30.58
N ALA A 124 -16.11 11.29 -29.39
CA ALA A 124 -17.12 11.12 -28.34
C ALA A 124 -18.51 11.57 -28.78
N ALA A 125 -18.62 12.74 -29.41
CA ALA A 125 -19.89 13.20 -29.96
C ALA A 125 -20.46 12.23 -31.01
N ARG A 126 -19.60 11.66 -31.86
CA ARG A 126 -19.98 10.69 -32.91
C ARG A 126 -20.42 9.36 -32.32
N VAL A 127 -19.68 8.80 -31.38
CA VAL A 127 -19.95 7.50 -30.77
C VAL A 127 -21.19 7.58 -29.87
N ILE A 128 -21.23 8.56 -28.96
CA ILE A 128 -22.28 8.66 -27.94
C ILE A 128 -23.62 9.12 -28.55
N ALA A 129 -23.57 10.07 -29.49
CA ALA A 129 -24.76 10.76 -29.98
C ALA A 129 -24.96 10.69 -31.51
N GLY A 130 -24.13 9.99 -32.27
CA GLY A 130 -24.26 9.86 -33.73
C GLY A 130 -25.44 8.98 -34.18
N GLY A 131 -25.85 8.02 -33.34
CA GLY A 131 -26.95 7.08 -33.64
C GLY A 131 -28.37 7.62 -33.40
N LYS A 132 -29.38 6.77 -33.60
CA LYS A 132 -30.80 7.07 -33.27
C LYS A 132 -31.11 6.99 -31.78
N LYS A 133 -30.22 6.38 -30.99
CA LYS A 133 -30.26 6.26 -29.53
C LYS A 133 -28.88 6.66 -28.99
N LEU A 134 -28.83 7.05 -27.71
CA LEU A 134 -27.57 7.31 -27.03
C LEU A 134 -26.84 6.00 -26.76
N ASP A 135 -25.54 5.96 -27.06
CA ASP A 135 -24.65 4.86 -26.71
C ASP A 135 -23.72 5.31 -25.59
N LEU A 136 -23.94 4.76 -24.38
CA LEU A 136 -23.18 5.08 -23.18
C LEU A 136 -22.50 3.83 -22.60
N THR A 137 -22.35 2.79 -23.41
CA THR A 137 -21.77 1.50 -23.03
C THR A 137 -20.28 1.60 -22.66
N ALA A 138 -19.58 2.63 -23.16
CA ALA A 138 -18.21 2.97 -22.76
C ALA A 138 -18.06 3.29 -21.25
N ALA A 139 -19.14 3.67 -20.55
CA ALA A 139 -19.13 3.85 -19.10
C ALA A 139 -19.20 2.53 -18.31
N ILE A 140 -19.42 1.39 -18.98
CA ILE A 140 -19.68 0.08 -18.36
C ILE A 140 -18.55 -0.92 -18.66
N GLU A 141 -17.80 -0.75 -19.75
CA GLU A 141 -16.73 -1.68 -20.18
C GLU A 141 -15.33 -1.35 -19.60
N GLY A 142 -15.21 -0.36 -18.71
CA GLY A 142 -13.94 0.00 -18.05
C GLY A 142 -13.55 -0.86 -16.83
N SER A 143 -14.31 -1.91 -16.50
CA SER A 143 -14.01 -2.81 -15.37
C SER A 143 -13.49 -4.19 -15.82
N ASP A 144 -12.64 -4.25 -16.85
CA ASP A 144 -11.94 -5.49 -17.19
C ASP A 144 -10.54 -5.54 -16.56
N THR A 145 -10.49 -6.32 -15.49
CA THR A 145 -9.36 -6.63 -14.60
C THR A 145 -8.30 -7.57 -15.21
N ALA A 146 -8.06 -7.53 -16.52
CA ALA A 146 -7.27 -8.60 -17.17
C ALA A 146 -6.25 -8.21 -18.26
N ALA A 147 -6.00 -6.93 -18.58
CA ALA A 147 -5.14 -6.59 -19.72
C ALA A 147 -4.07 -5.49 -19.51
N LEU A 148 -3.69 -5.14 -18.27
CA LEU A 148 -2.64 -4.12 -18.00
C LEU A 148 -1.27 -4.72 -17.64
N PHE A 149 -0.98 -5.92 -18.14
CA PHE A 149 0.40 -6.41 -18.22
C PHE A 149 0.87 -6.32 -19.68
N ASP A 150 1.24 -5.11 -20.15
CA ASP A 150 2.35 -4.94 -21.08
C ASP A 150 2.69 -3.46 -21.37
N ALA A 151 3.95 -3.12 -21.08
CA ALA A 151 4.87 -2.31 -21.90
C ALA A 151 4.63 -0.85 -22.30
N ASP A 152 3.65 -0.09 -21.80
CA ASP A 152 3.50 1.34 -22.21
C ASP A 152 3.26 2.36 -21.09
N VAL A 153 3.72 2.05 -19.87
CA VAL A 153 3.63 2.94 -18.70
C VAL A 153 4.80 3.95 -18.64
N ASP A 154 5.91 3.67 -19.33
CA ASP A 154 7.13 4.50 -19.28
C ASP A 154 6.98 5.84 -20.03
N GLN A 155 6.23 5.91 -21.13
CA GLN A 155 6.12 7.14 -21.93
C GLN A 155 5.13 8.17 -21.37
N THR A 156 4.14 7.74 -20.58
CA THR A 156 3.10 8.62 -20.06
C THR A 156 3.55 9.31 -18.76
N LEU A 157 4.41 8.64 -17.98
CA LEU A 157 4.90 9.14 -16.68
C LEU A 157 6.14 10.04 -16.79
N GLU A 158 6.98 9.90 -17.83
CA GLU A 158 8.10 10.84 -18.06
C GLU A 158 7.61 12.29 -18.24
N LYS A 159 6.41 12.49 -18.81
CA LYS A 159 5.81 13.82 -18.98
C LYS A 159 5.35 14.44 -17.65
N ILE A 160 4.90 13.62 -16.69
CA ILE A 160 4.42 14.07 -15.37
C ILE A 160 5.57 14.55 -14.48
N SER A 161 6.79 14.01 -14.66
CA SER A 161 7.97 14.41 -13.88
C SER A 161 8.43 15.86 -14.11
N SER A 162 7.93 16.53 -15.16
CA SER A 162 8.42 17.84 -15.59
C SER A 162 7.55 19.05 -15.19
N VAL A 163 6.38 18.85 -14.57
CA VAL A 163 5.51 19.96 -14.15
C VAL A 163 4.72 19.57 -12.89
N ILE A 164 5.38 19.49 -11.73
CA ILE A 164 4.67 19.51 -10.43
C ILE A 164 4.68 20.96 -9.94
N THR A 165 3.53 21.63 -9.99
CA THR A 165 3.37 22.97 -9.40
C THR A 165 3.12 22.84 -7.89
N GLU A 166 3.50 23.87 -7.14
CA GLU A 166 3.35 23.93 -5.67
C GLU A 166 1.89 23.69 -5.23
N ASP A 167 0.91 24.16 -6.01
CA ASP A 167 -0.53 23.92 -5.80
C ASP A 167 -0.95 22.44 -5.96
N MET A 168 -0.31 21.67 -6.86
CA MET A 168 -0.60 20.25 -7.02
C MET A 168 -0.03 19.40 -5.87
N SER A 169 1.13 19.80 -5.34
CA SER A 169 1.71 19.16 -4.15
C SER A 169 0.85 19.37 -2.91
N GLN A 170 0.31 20.59 -2.71
CA GLN A 170 -0.57 20.89 -1.57
C GLN A 170 -1.90 20.12 -1.64
N LYS A 171 -2.49 20.00 -2.84
CA LYS A 171 -3.73 19.21 -3.02
C LYS A 171 -3.50 17.72 -2.78
N LEU A 172 -2.39 17.16 -3.28
CA LEU A 172 -2.02 15.76 -3.06
C LEU A 172 -1.83 15.45 -1.57
N ASN A 173 -1.12 16.33 -0.86
CA ASN A 173 -0.94 16.23 0.59
C ASN A 173 -2.28 16.22 1.33
N GLY A 174 -3.21 17.11 0.94
CA GLY A 174 -4.54 17.17 1.56
C GLY A 174 -5.40 15.92 1.33
N VAL A 175 -5.30 15.25 0.17
CA VAL A 175 -6.00 13.97 -0.05
C VAL A 175 -5.39 12.87 0.81
N VAL A 176 -4.06 12.83 0.93
CA VAL A 176 -3.39 11.82 1.75
C VAL A 176 -3.67 12.00 3.22
N GLU A 177 -3.63 13.23 3.75
CA GLU A 177 -4.00 13.49 5.14
C GLU A 177 -5.40 12.97 5.46
N ARG A 178 -6.39 13.22 4.57
CA ARG A 178 -7.75 12.68 4.74
C ARG A 178 -7.79 11.16 4.70
N LEU A 179 -7.06 10.53 3.78
CA LEU A 179 -6.96 9.07 3.71
C LEU A 179 -6.35 8.49 4.99
N MET A 180 -5.28 9.10 5.51
CA MET A 180 -4.60 8.68 6.74
C MET A 180 -5.51 8.83 7.96
N VAL A 181 -6.30 9.90 8.05
CA VAL A 181 -7.31 10.06 9.12
C VAL A 181 -8.38 8.96 9.05
N LYS A 182 -8.83 8.59 7.84
CA LYS A 182 -9.80 7.49 7.66
C LYS A 182 -9.21 6.13 8.02
N LEU A 183 -7.97 5.85 7.60
CA LEU A 183 -7.22 4.64 7.98
C LEU A 183 -7.06 4.56 9.49
N GLY A 184 -6.59 5.64 10.12
CA GLY A 184 -6.50 5.74 11.57
C GLY A 184 -7.84 5.43 12.23
N SER A 185 -8.89 6.17 11.87
CA SER A 185 -10.24 5.97 12.45
C SER A 185 -10.79 4.55 12.27
N TYR A 186 -10.42 3.87 11.19
CA TYR A 186 -10.84 2.49 10.93
C TYR A 186 -10.15 1.49 11.87
N PHE A 187 -8.84 1.62 12.07
CA PHE A 187 -8.07 0.69 12.89
C PHE A 187 -8.10 0.99 14.40
N HIS A 188 -8.69 2.12 14.81
CA HIS A 188 -9.00 2.38 16.23
C HIS A 188 -10.30 1.68 16.72
N GLN A 189 -10.98 0.91 15.86
CA GLN A 189 -12.16 0.15 16.27
C GLN A 189 -11.76 -1.03 17.18
N GLU A 190 -12.61 -1.39 18.15
CA GLU A 190 -12.30 -2.37 19.20
C GLU A 190 -11.86 -3.75 18.67
N ASN A 191 -12.31 -4.14 17.48
CA ASN A 191 -11.95 -5.40 16.84
C ASN A 191 -10.48 -5.48 16.42
N PHE A 192 -9.73 -4.38 16.43
CA PHE A 192 -8.30 -4.32 16.11
C PHE A 192 -7.41 -4.08 17.34
N ASN A 193 -7.97 -4.05 18.56
CA ASN A 193 -7.18 -3.81 19.77
C ASN A 193 -6.03 -4.82 19.94
N ASP A 194 -6.32 -6.11 19.77
CA ASP A 194 -5.30 -7.17 19.87
C ASP A 194 -4.23 -7.04 18.76
N ASP A 195 -4.63 -6.56 17.57
CA ASP A 195 -3.72 -6.28 16.46
C ASP A 195 -2.82 -5.09 16.78
N PHE A 196 -3.37 -4.02 17.36
CA PHE A 196 -2.62 -2.83 17.74
C PHE A 196 -1.63 -3.12 18.87
N ASP A 197 -2.05 -3.87 19.89
CA ASP A 197 -1.19 -4.29 21.01
C ASP A 197 -0.01 -5.13 20.52
N ARG A 198 -0.29 -6.12 19.65
CA ARG A 198 0.77 -6.95 19.05
C ARG A 198 1.68 -6.12 18.14
N ALA A 199 1.11 -5.24 17.31
CA ALA A 199 1.88 -4.39 16.43
C ALA A 199 2.83 -3.49 17.23
N LEU A 200 2.35 -2.85 18.30
CA LEU A 200 3.14 -1.98 19.15
C LEU A 200 4.30 -2.75 19.80
N TYR A 201 4.02 -3.92 20.35
CA TYR A 201 5.05 -4.81 20.92
C TYR A 201 6.10 -5.25 19.89
N LEU A 202 5.68 -5.61 18.67
CA LEU A 202 6.60 -5.94 17.59
C LEU A 202 7.39 -4.73 17.09
N TYR A 203 6.83 -3.53 17.16
CA TYR A 203 7.47 -2.30 16.71
C TYR A 203 8.55 -1.83 17.70
N THR A 204 8.24 -1.78 18.99
CA THR A 204 9.18 -1.31 20.03
C THR A 204 10.26 -2.36 20.36
N GLY A 205 9.97 -3.63 20.14
CA GLY A 205 10.88 -4.70 20.54
C GLY A 205 10.84 -4.99 22.05
N PRO A 206 11.63 -5.97 22.52
CA PRO A 206 11.53 -6.52 23.87
C PRO A 206 12.11 -5.63 24.98
N PHE A 207 12.81 -4.54 24.64
CA PHE A 207 13.54 -3.71 25.59
C PHE A 207 13.01 -2.29 25.70
N GLU A 208 12.19 -1.84 24.76
CA GLU A 208 11.71 -0.47 24.68
C GLU A 208 10.19 -0.43 24.81
N GLY A 209 9.70 0.59 25.51
CA GLY A 209 8.29 0.98 25.50
C GLY A 209 8.09 2.19 24.61
N VAL A 210 6.85 2.68 24.53
CA VAL A 210 6.58 3.98 23.90
C VAL A 210 7.41 5.04 24.63
N PRO A 211 8.28 5.80 23.92
CA PRO A 211 9.12 6.79 24.56
C PRO A 211 8.27 7.97 25.08
N ASP A 212 8.62 8.46 26.27
CA ASP A 212 7.96 9.64 26.88
C ASP A 212 8.29 10.95 26.13
N ASN A 213 9.41 10.99 25.40
CA ASN A 213 9.88 12.12 24.59
C ASN A 213 9.79 11.76 23.09
N ASP A 214 9.74 12.76 22.21
CA ASP A 214 9.67 12.58 20.73
C ASP A 214 8.47 11.73 20.25
N HIS A 215 7.34 11.93 20.93
CA HIS A 215 6.10 11.19 20.73
C HIS A 215 5.62 11.23 19.26
N ASP A 216 5.71 12.39 18.60
CA ASP A 216 5.21 12.55 17.22
C ASP A 216 6.04 11.74 16.20
N GLU A 217 7.36 11.72 16.34
CA GLU A 217 8.26 10.96 15.46
C GLU A 217 8.06 9.45 15.61
N PHE A 218 7.92 8.99 16.86
CA PHE A 218 7.61 7.61 17.17
C PHE A 218 6.32 7.14 16.49
N TRP A 219 5.22 7.91 16.61
CA TRP A 219 3.93 7.53 16.04
C TRP A 219 3.93 7.59 14.51
N LEU A 220 4.65 8.52 13.90
CA LEU A 220 4.82 8.55 12.45
C LEU A 220 5.51 7.28 11.92
N GLY A 221 6.58 6.85 12.58
CA GLY A 221 7.25 5.59 12.25
C GLY A 221 6.41 4.35 12.55
N PHE A 222 5.67 4.35 13.66
CA PHE A 222 4.76 3.26 14.00
C PHE A 222 3.66 3.11 12.95
N TRP A 223 3.05 4.20 12.48
CA TRP A 223 2.01 4.13 11.45
C TRP A 223 2.54 3.67 10.10
N ASP A 224 3.76 4.05 9.73
CA ASP A 224 4.44 3.51 8.54
C ASP A 224 4.64 1.99 8.67
N TYR A 225 5.15 1.50 9.80
CA TYR A 225 5.25 0.07 10.04
C TYR A 225 3.87 -0.63 10.05
N PHE A 226 2.92 -0.10 10.82
CA PHE A 226 1.62 -0.74 11.01
C PHE A 226 0.86 -0.87 9.69
N LEU A 227 0.82 0.18 8.87
CA LEU A 227 0.00 0.16 7.66
C LEU A 227 0.57 -0.75 6.56
N PHE A 228 1.90 -0.79 6.44
CA PHE A 228 2.58 -1.43 5.32
C PHE A 228 3.21 -2.78 5.65
N ASP A 229 3.77 -2.96 6.86
CA ASP A 229 4.59 -4.12 7.23
C ASP A 229 3.89 -5.06 8.22
N TYR A 230 2.98 -4.57 9.06
CA TYR A 230 2.26 -5.41 10.02
C TYR A 230 1.28 -6.35 9.33
N HIS A 231 1.11 -7.56 9.87
CA HIS A 231 0.14 -8.54 9.37
C HIS A 231 -0.96 -8.78 10.42
N LEU A 232 -2.21 -8.55 10.02
CA LEU A 232 -3.37 -8.73 10.88
C LEU A 232 -3.49 -10.18 11.36
N LEU A 233 -3.77 -10.37 12.64
CA LEU A 233 -3.85 -11.67 13.32
C LEU A 233 -4.76 -12.65 12.59
N GLN A 234 -5.96 -12.23 12.18
CA GLN A 234 -6.96 -13.14 11.62
C GLN A 234 -6.77 -13.44 10.13
N THR A 235 -6.36 -12.44 9.33
CA THR A 235 -6.34 -12.56 7.87
C THR A 235 -4.95 -12.68 7.28
N ASP A 236 -3.93 -12.35 8.08
CA ASP A 236 -2.54 -12.28 7.68
C ASP A 236 -2.28 -11.38 6.47
N LYS A 237 -3.09 -10.32 6.34
CA LYS A 237 -2.95 -9.26 5.34
C LYS A 237 -2.40 -8.01 6.02
N THR A 238 -1.74 -7.15 5.25
CA THR A 238 -1.39 -5.81 5.70
C THR A 238 -2.66 -4.97 5.94
N PRO A 239 -2.67 -4.05 6.92
CA PRO A 239 -3.79 -3.15 7.15
C PRO A 239 -4.24 -2.40 5.89
N LEU A 240 -3.33 -1.91 5.05
CA LEU A 240 -3.69 -1.28 3.78
C LEU A 240 -4.45 -2.22 2.85
N THR A 241 -3.96 -3.46 2.67
CA THR A 241 -4.62 -4.47 1.83
C THR A 241 -6.00 -4.81 2.38
N TYR A 242 -6.12 -4.98 3.69
CA TYR A 242 -7.38 -5.27 4.36
C TYR A 242 -8.38 -4.12 4.21
N PHE A 243 -7.93 -2.89 4.44
CA PHE A 243 -8.77 -1.70 4.30
C PHE A 243 -9.26 -1.52 2.85
N PHE A 244 -8.38 -1.70 1.87
CA PHE A 244 -8.76 -1.67 0.46
C PHE A 244 -9.86 -2.69 0.13
N GLN A 245 -9.79 -3.90 0.66
CA GLN A 245 -10.78 -4.94 0.37
C GLN A 245 -12.12 -4.75 1.08
N ASN A 246 -12.16 -4.05 2.22
CA ASN A 246 -13.35 -3.98 3.08
C ASN A 246 -13.97 -2.58 3.20
N ALA A 247 -13.25 -1.53 2.81
CA ALA A 247 -13.67 -0.14 3.03
C ALA A 247 -13.38 0.81 1.86
N CYS A 248 -12.76 0.34 0.76
CA CYS A 248 -12.48 1.16 -0.43
C CYS A 248 -13.74 1.81 -1.00
N ASP A 249 -14.90 1.18 -0.86
CA ASP A 249 -16.17 1.75 -1.34
C ASP A 249 -16.60 3.04 -0.64
N LYS A 250 -16.04 3.33 0.53
CA LYS A 250 -16.30 4.55 1.32
C LYS A 250 -15.33 5.69 0.98
N LEU A 251 -14.40 5.45 0.06
CA LEU A 251 -13.40 6.41 -0.37
C LEU A 251 -13.84 7.13 -1.65
N THR A 252 -13.43 8.39 -1.75
CA THR A 252 -13.48 9.19 -2.99
C THR A 252 -12.53 8.62 -4.04
N SER A 253 -12.72 8.95 -5.32
CA SER A 253 -11.88 8.45 -6.41
C SER A 253 -10.39 8.74 -6.17
N ASP A 254 -10.04 9.96 -5.77
CA ASP A 254 -8.66 10.38 -5.47
C ASP A 254 -8.06 9.56 -4.31
N GLU A 255 -8.82 9.36 -3.23
CA GLU A 255 -8.38 8.53 -2.09
C GLU A 255 -8.18 7.06 -2.50
N ARG A 256 -9.00 6.54 -3.42
CA ARG A 256 -8.83 5.17 -3.94
C ARG A 256 -7.58 5.06 -4.80
N GLU A 257 -7.29 6.06 -5.63
CA GLU A 257 -6.08 6.08 -6.44
C GLU A 257 -4.82 6.16 -5.58
N ILE A 258 -4.82 7.05 -4.57
CA ILE A 258 -3.73 7.13 -3.61
C ILE A 258 -3.59 5.81 -2.84
N LEU A 259 -4.69 5.20 -2.39
CA LEU A 259 -4.64 3.90 -1.74
C LEU A 259 -4.07 2.81 -2.65
N LYS A 260 -4.45 2.77 -3.94
CA LYS A 260 -3.86 1.85 -4.92
C LYS A 260 -2.36 2.10 -5.09
N ASN A 261 -1.94 3.36 -5.08
CA ASN A 261 -0.53 3.70 -5.11
C ASN A 261 0.14 3.16 -3.86
N LEU A 262 -0.36 3.46 -2.64
CA LEU A 262 0.16 2.97 -1.35
C LEU A 262 0.34 1.44 -1.33
N LEU A 263 -0.57 0.68 -1.92
CA LEU A 263 -0.45 -0.78 -2.02
C LEU A 263 0.75 -1.27 -2.85
N ASN A 264 1.27 -0.43 -3.76
CA ASN A 264 2.45 -0.72 -4.57
C ASN A 264 3.76 -0.24 -3.94
N ALA A 265 3.71 0.39 -2.76
CA ALA A 265 4.91 0.82 -2.06
C ALA A 265 5.75 -0.39 -1.63
N LYS A 266 7.07 -0.27 -1.74
CA LYS A 266 8.01 -1.32 -1.34
C LYS A 266 8.91 -0.82 -0.23
N PHE A 267 9.11 -1.65 0.78
CA PHE A 267 10.12 -1.39 1.80
C PHE A 267 11.50 -1.35 1.14
N SER A 268 12.23 -0.27 1.35
CA SER A 268 13.53 0.00 0.74
C SER A 268 14.49 0.51 1.79
N VAL A 269 15.76 0.13 1.64
CA VAL A 269 16.88 0.66 2.42
C VAL A 269 17.84 1.29 1.44
N PHE A 270 18.13 2.57 1.58
CA PHE A 270 18.88 3.33 0.58
C PHE A 270 19.72 4.44 1.21
N TYR A 271 20.68 4.95 0.45
CA TYR A 271 21.52 6.07 0.88
C TYR A 271 21.68 7.08 -0.27
N ILE A 272 21.97 8.33 0.07
CA ILE A 272 22.25 9.37 -0.92
C ILE A 272 23.65 9.13 -1.50
N SER A 273 23.71 8.83 -2.79
CA SER A 273 24.96 8.60 -3.51
C SER A 273 25.51 9.91 -4.10
N LYS A 274 24.62 10.80 -4.55
CA LYS A 274 25.00 12.07 -5.20
C LYS A 274 23.95 13.16 -4.99
N VAL A 275 24.41 14.40 -4.86
CA VAL A 275 23.55 15.59 -4.96
C VAL A 275 23.52 16.02 -6.42
N LEU A 276 22.32 16.10 -7.01
CA LEU A 276 22.16 16.42 -8.44
C LEU A 276 22.09 17.93 -8.66
N ASN A 277 21.25 18.62 -7.90
CA ASN A 277 21.06 20.08 -7.97
C ASN A 277 20.55 20.62 -6.62
N GLN A 278 19.92 21.80 -6.60
CA GLN A 278 19.39 22.41 -5.36
C GLN A 278 18.11 21.76 -4.84
N ASP A 279 17.43 20.98 -5.69
CA ASP A 279 16.11 20.43 -5.40
C ASP A 279 16.15 18.89 -5.28
N TRP A 280 17.13 18.22 -5.90
CA TRP A 280 17.15 16.77 -6.09
C TRP A 280 18.46 16.09 -5.67
N VAL A 281 18.32 14.91 -5.08
CA VAL A 281 19.39 13.93 -4.79
C VAL A 281 19.16 12.62 -5.52
N GLU A 282 20.26 11.96 -5.83
CA GLU A 282 20.28 10.57 -6.31
C GLU A 282 20.50 9.65 -5.10
N CYS A 283 19.61 8.69 -4.97
CA CYS A 283 19.62 7.64 -3.97
C CYS A 283 19.98 6.31 -4.61
N THR A 284 20.67 5.46 -3.85
CA THR A 284 21.02 4.10 -4.27
C THR A 284 20.45 3.10 -3.27
N ASN A 285 19.67 2.14 -3.77
CA ASN A 285 19.20 1.01 -2.97
C ASN A 285 20.40 0.19 -2.47
N LEU A 286 20.44 -0.07 -1.17
CA LEU A 286 21.55 -0.76 -0.52
C LEU A 286 21.74 -2.19 -1.05
N PHE A 287 20.66 -2.86 -1.45
CA PHE A 287 20.66 -4.27 -1.82
C PHE A 287 20.72 -4.50 -3.32
N THR A 288 19.95 -3.75 -4.10
CA THR A 288 19.83 -3.93 -5.57
C THR A 288 20.79 -3.06 -6.37
N ASP A 289 21.43 -2.07 -5.74
CA ASP A 289 22.25 -1.04 -6.39
C ASP A 289 21.47 -0.18 -7.42
N GLU A 290 20.14 -0.35 -7.53
CA GLU A 290 19.27 0.49 -8.34
C GLU A 290 19.25 1.92 -7.81
N THR A 291 19.21 2.88 -8.74
CA THR A 291 19.24 4.30 -8.42
C THR A 291 17.91 4.97 -8.73
N PHE A 292 17.50 5.90 -7.87
CA PHE A 292 16.28 6.69 -8.04
C PHE A 292 16.50 8.11 -7.47
N GLN A 293 15.66 9.07 -7.87
CA GLN A 293 15.79 10.46 -7.45
C GLN A 293 14.76 10.80 -6.38
N LEU A 294 15.17 11.57 -5.38
CA LEU A 294 14.29 12.11 -4.34
C LEU A 294 14.56 13.61 -4.14
N PRO A 295 13.58 14.38 -3.63
CA PRO A 295 13.82 15.76 -3.21
C PRO A 295 14.91 15.84 -2.13
N ILE A 296 15.69 16.91 -2.12
CA ILE A 296 16.71 17.13 -1.09
C ILE A 296 16.05 17.20 0.30
N PRO A 297 16.46 16.33 1.24
CA PRO A 297 15.96 16.41 2.60
C PRO A 297 16.61 17.58 3.36
N ASN A 298 15.91 18.14 4.34
CA ASN A 298 16.35 19.32 5.09
C ASN A 298 17.45 18.97 6.14
N PHE A 299 18.61 18.50 5.67
CA PHE A 299 19.79 18.18 6.49
C PHE A 299 21.02 18.97 6.03
N ASP A 300 22.01 19.12 6.92
CA ASP A 300 23.31 19.68 6.54
C ASP A 300 24.02 18.77 5.52
N TYR A 301 24.61 19.39 4.49
CA TYR A 301 25.33 18.73 3.40
C TYR A 301 26.43 17.77 3.87
N LYS A 302 27.07 18.07 5.01
CA LYS A 302 28.12 17.21 5.59
C LYS A 302 27.56 15.91 6.17
N THR A 303 26.32 15.93 6.63
CA THR A 303 25.64 14.79 7.27
C THR A 303 25.00 13.89 6.23
N LEU A 304 24.51 14.44 5.11
CA LEU A 304 23.82 13.70 4.03
C LEU A 304 24.55 12.42 3.57
N LYS A 305 25.88 12.47 3.41
CA LYS A 305 26.67 11.31 2.94
C LYS A 305 26.74 10.15 3.94
N ARG A 306 26.44 10.42 5.21
CA ARG A 306 26.48 9.45 6.30
C ARG A 306 25.09 8.93 6.65
N LEU A 307 24.03 9.44 6.03
CA LEU A 307 22.69 8.96 6.32
C LEU A 307 22.39 7.66 5.57
N LEU A 308 21.76 6.73 6.28
CA LEU A 308 21.06 5.58 5.74
C LEU A 308 19.58 5.79 6.01
N PHE A 309 18.79 5.57 4.98
CA PHE A 309 17.35 5.74 4.99
C PHE A 309 16.68 4.39 4.85
N PHE A 310 15.56 4.20 5.54
CA PHE A 310 14.71 3.04 5.35
C PHE A 310 13.24 3.39 5.56
N GLY A 311 12.37 2.76 4.77
CA GLY A 311 10.93 3.03 4.73
C GLY A 311 10.33 2.63 3.38
N HIS A 312 9.07 3.02 3.14
CA HIS A 312 8.36 2.66 1.92
C HIS A 312 8.58 3.66 0.79
N VAL A 313 9.00 3.17 -0.37
CA VAL A 313 9.24 3.96 -1.59
C VAL A 313 8.49 3.34 -2.77
N PHE A 314 8.00 4.16 -3.69
CA PHE A 314 7.27 3.74 -4.89
C PHE A 314 8.21 3.58 -6.09
N ALA A 315 7.81 2.72 -7.03
CA ALA A 315 8.64 2.28 -8.16
C ALA A 315 9.09 3.38 -9.14
N GLN A 316 8.52 4.60 -9.10
CA GLN A 316 8.94 5.73 -9.96
C GLN A 316 9.52 6.94 -9.21
N GLY A 317 9.99 6.76 -7.96
CA GLY A 317 10.77 7.82 -7.27
C GLY A 317 9.96 8.99 -6.69
N MET A 318 8.63 9.01 -6.80
CA MET A 318 7.80 9.90 -5.98
C MET A 318 7.49 9.23 -4.64
N ILE A 319 7.76 9.93 -3.52
CA ILE A 319 7.33 9.54 -2.19
C ILE A 319 5.88 10.02 -2.00
N MET A 320 4.92 9.09 -1.92
CA MET A 320 3.56 9.36 -1.44
C MET A 320 3.38 8.89 0.02
N ILE A 321 4.26 9.40 0.90
CA ILE A 321 3.99 9.73 2.33
C ILE A 321 4.23 8.53 3.27
N ASN A 322 4.66 8.60 4.55
CA ASN A 322 4.53 9.62 5.60
C ASN A 322 5.79 9.82 6.48
N TYR A 323 6.71 8.85 6.48
CA TYR A 323 7.89 8.87 7.34
C TYR A 323 8.97 7.95 6.76
N VAL A 324 10.13 8.50 6.43
CA VAL A 324 11.33 7.73 6.11
C VAL A 324 12.28 7.90 7.28
N THR A 325 12.64 6.81 7.94
CA THR A 325 13.59 6.87 9.04
C THR A 325 14.98 7.12 8.49
N SER A 326 15.71 8.05 9.10
CA SER A 326 17.09 8.37 8.74
C SER A 326 18.02 8.19 9.93
N ILE A 327 19.13 7.51 9.72
CA ILE A 327 20.14 7.27 10.76
C ILE A 327 21.55 7.55 10.24
N GLU A 328 22.43 8.05 11.11
CA GLU A 328 23.84 8.23 10.76
C GLU A 328 24.60 6.90 10.84
N VAL A 329 25.16 6.46 9.71
CA VAL A 329 26.00 5.26 9.60
C VAL A 329 27.28 5.52 8.81
N SER A 330 28.38 4.95 9.31
CA SER A 330 29.64 4.91 8.55
C SER A 330 29.53 3.97 7.33
N PRO A 331 30.36 4.15 6.29
CA PRO A 331 30.38 3.22 5.15
C PRO A 331 30.64 1.75 5.53
N ASN A 332 31.48 1.52 6.54
CA ASN A 332 31.76 0.17 7.05
C ASN A 332 30.53 -0.43 7.75
N LEU A 333 29.83 0.36 8.57
CA LEU A 333 28.59 -0.08 9.22
C LEU A 333 27.49 -0.34 8.19
N ARG A 334 27.38 0.50 7.16
CA ARG A 334 26.42 0.30 6.06
C ARG A 334 26.66 -1.02 5.31
N LYS A 335 27.92 -1.33 4.99
CA LYS A 335 28.28 -2.61 4.37
C LYS A 335 27.89 -3.78 5.28
N ARG A 336 28.16 -3.66 6.57
CA ARG A 336 27.82 -4.66 7.58
C ARG A 336 26.32 -4.88 7.72
N ILE A 337 25.52 -3.81 7.71
CA ILE A 337 24.04 -3.87 7.69
C ILE A 337 23.58 -4.71 6.48
N LYS A 338 24.11 -4.43 5.29
CA LYS A 338 23.81 -5.22 4.08
C LYS A 338 24.15 -6.70 4.28
N GLU A 339 25.36 -7.00 4.75
CA GLU A 339 25.83 -8.37 4.97
C GLU A 339 24.97 -9.13 5.98
N GLU A 340 24.54 -8.47 7.07
CA GLU A 340 23.75 -9.11 8.12
C GLU A 340 22.30 -9.40 7.68
N ILE A 341 21.67 -8.46 6.98
CA ILE A 341 20.32 -8.64 6.45
C ILE A 341 20.29 -9.73 5.37
N LEU A 342 21.30 -9.78 4.49
CA LEU A 342 21.44 -10.87 3.53
C LEU A 342 21.65 -12.22 4.22
N ARG A 343 22.37 -12.26 5.35
CA ARG A 343 22.54 -13.47 6.15
C ARG A 343 21.21 -13.95 6.75
N GLN A 344 20.41 -13.02 7.26
CA GLN A 344 19.08 -13.30 7.79
C GLN A 344 18.13 -13.84 6.71
N GLN A 345 18.14 -13.24 5.52
CA GLN A 345 17.43 -13.77 4.37
C GLN A 345 17.88 -15.20 4.07
N GLN A 346 19.20 -15.43 3.92
CA GLN A 346 19.74 -16.76 3.63
C GLN A 346 19.28 -17.79 4.66
N MET A 347 19.28 -17.44 5.95
CA MET A 347 18.83 -18.30 7.04
C MET A 347 17.36 -18.74 6.88
N LEU A 348 16.46 -17.84 6.48
CA LEU A 348 15.03 -18.16 6.31
C LEU A 348 14.74 -18.99 5.06
N PHE A 349 15.51 -18.78 4.00
CA PHE A 349 15.34 -19.49 2.73
C PHE A 349 16.23 -20.74 2.60
N VAL A 350 16.90 -21.19 3.67
CA VAL A 350 17.68 -22.44 3.63
C VAL A 350 16.78 -23.60 3.18
N GLY A 351 17.15 -24.22 2.06
CA GLY A 351 16.41 -25.36 1.49
C GLY A 351 15.16 -24.99 0.68
N GLN A 352 14.91 -23.70 0.41
CA GLN A 352 13.82 -23.23 -0.46
C GLN A 352 14.32 -22.92 -1.89
N SER A 353 13.43 -22.99 -2.87
CA SER A 353 13.74 -22.76 -4.29
C SER A 353 13.83 -21.27 -4.67
N SER A 354 13.26 -20.38 -3.85
CA SER A 354 13.26 -18.93 -4.02
C SER A 354 14.08 -18.30 -2.91
N SER A 355 14.93 -17.33 -3.26
CA SER A 355 15.64 -16.46 -2.32
C SER A 355 15.41 -14.99 -2.69
N ASP A 356 14.18 -14.65 -3.06
CA ASP A 356 13.83 -13.29 -3.48
C ASP A 356 13.87 -12.33 -2.27
N LEU A 357 14.57 -11.21 -2.45
CA LEU A 357 14.65 -10.15 -1.45
C LEU A 357 13.31 -9.46 -1.25
N ASN A 358 12.49 -9.34 -2.30
CA ASN A 358 11.17 -8.76 -2.18
C ASN A 358 10.26 -9.64 -1.32
N GLU A 359 10.34 -10.97 -1.50
CA GLU A 359 9.62 -11.94 -0.65
C GLU A 359 10.05 -11.81 0.81
N PHE A 360 11.36 -11.70 1.07
CA PHE A 360 11.89 -11.46 2.42
C PHE A 360 11.34 -10.16 3.03
N PHE A 361 11.46 -9.03 2.33
CA PHE A 361 11.03 -7.74 2.87
C PHE A 361 9.52 -7.65 3.06
N SER A 362 8.72 -8.30 2.20
CA SER A 362 7.25 -8.29 2.30
C SER A 362 6.73 -8.83 3.64
N ARG A 363 7.49 -9.74 4.28
CA ARG A 363 7.13 -10.31 5.58
C ARG A 363 8.00 -9.80 6.73
N HIS A 364 9.26 -9.50 6.46
CA HIS A 364 10.27 -9.31 7.49
C HIS A 364 10.91 -7.92 7.51
N ALA A 365 10.26 -6.91 6.91
CA ALA A 365 10.71 -5.52 6.98
C ALA A 365 10.91 -5.03 8.43
N GLN A 366 10.05 -5.39 9.38
CA GLN A 366 10.25 -5.01 10.79
C GLN A 366 11.50 -5.66 11.40
N ALA A 367 11.82 -6.90 11.02
CA ALA A 367 13.07 -7.55 11.44
C ALA A 367 14.29 -6.81 10.88
N VAL A 368 14.19 -6.26 9.66
CA VAL A 368 15.22 -5.40 9.07
C VAL A 368 15.39 -4.11 9.87
N ARG A 369 14.28 -3.42 10.22
CA ARG A 369 14.32 -2.21 11.06
C ARG A 369 15.02 -2.47 12.39
N HIS A 370 14.64 -3.53 13.10
CA HIS A 370 15.28 -3.96 14.34
C HIS A 370 16.75 -4.31 14.18
N SER A 371 17.12 -4.96 13.08
CA SER A 371 18.51 -5.32 12.81
C SER A 371 19.39 -4.10 12.57
N ILE A 372 18.86 -3.11 11.85
CA ILE A 372 19.51 -1.81 11.66
C ILE A 372 19.67 -1.12 13.01
N ASP A 373 18.60 -1.01 13.80
CA ASP A 373 18.63 -0.37 15.11
C ASP A 373 19.67 -1.03 16.03
N VAL A 374 19.59 -2.35 16.23
CA VAL A 374 20.52 -3.11 17.08
C VAL A 374 21.98 -2.98 16.65
N LEU A 375 22.26 -2.91 15.34
CA LEU A 375 23.62 -2.71 14.84
C LEU A 375 24.15 -1.31 15.13
N VAL A 376 23.26 -0.31 15.21
CA VAL A 376 23.58 1.10 15.44
C VAL A 376 23.66 1.42 16.92
N THR A 377 22.66 1.01 17.71
CA THR A 377 22.49 1.35 19.13
C THR A 377 23.26 0.42 20.06
N LEU A 378 23.21 -0.90 19.81
CA LEU A 378 23.83 -1.91 20.67
C LEU A 378 25.23 -2.35 20.22
N ALA A 379 25.68 -1.88 19.04
CA ALA A 379 27.00 -2.20 18.46
C ALA A 379 27.35 -3.71 18.43
N LYS A 380 26.33 -4.58 18.32
CA LYS A 380 26.50 -6.05 18.35
C LYS A 380 27.47 -6.54 17.28
N VAL A 381 28.22 -7.62 17.55
CA VAL A 381 29.18 -8.24 16.61
C VAL A 381 28.48 -8.99 15.47
N ASN A 382 27.44 -9.74 15.79
CA ASN A 382 26.55 -10.38 14.83
C ASN A 382 25.12 -10.22 15.35
N VAL A 383 24.14 -10.07 14.45
CA VAL A 383 22.72 -10.07 14.82
C VAL A 383 22.19 -11.49 14.87
N ILE A 384 22.67 -12.38 14.00
CA ILE A 384 22.41 -13.82 14.02
C ILE A 384 23.71 -14.63 14.09
N ASN A 385 23.69 -15.76 14.80
CA ASN A 385 24.83 -16.68 14.88
C ASN A 385 25.11 -17.31 13.50
N PRO A 386 26.34 -17.21 12.94
CA PRO A 386 26.68 -17.83 11.67
C PRO A 386 26.38 -19.34 11.59
N GLU A 387 26.42 -20.06 12.71
CA GLU A 387 26.14 -21.50 12.77
C GLU A 387 24.72 -21.87 12.30
N TYR A 388 23.78 -20.92 12.27
CA TYR A 388 22.44 -21.17 11.69
C TYR A 388 22.49 -21.51 10.20
N LEU A 389 23.52 -21.06 9.47
CA LEU A 389 23.68 -21.34 8.04
C LEU A 389 24.28 -22.72 7.76
N ASP A 390 25.07 -23.24 8.68
CA ASP A 390 25.76 -24.53 8.53
C ASP A 390 24.89 -25.72 8.97
N ARG A 391 23.63 -25.47 9.29
CA ARG A 391 22.73 -26.47 9.87
C ARG A 391 22.14 -27.38 8.81
N GLU A 392 22.31 -28.67 9.02
CA GLU A 392 21.65 -29.70 8.21
C GLU A 392 20.24 -29.98 8.73
N TYR A 393 19.29 -30.12 7.79
CA TYR A 393 17.89 -30.42 8.07
C TYR A 393 17.48 -31.78 7.50
N PRO A 394 16.56 -32.50 8.16
CA PRO A 394 16.04 -33.75 7.63
C PRO A 394 15.29 -33.53 6.32
N ILE A 395 15.39 -34.50 5.42
CA ILE A 395 14.71 -34.48 4.12
C ILE A 395 13.22 -34.76 4.32
N ILE A 396 12.38 -33.82 3.89
CA ILE A 396 10.92 -33.92 3.97
C ILE A 396 10.39 -34.58 2.69
N ALA A 397 10.14 -35.90 2.74
CA ALA A 397 9.59 -36.65 1.62
C ALA A 397 8.06 -36.53 1.62
N GLY A 398 7.41 -35.96 0.60
CA GLY A 398 5.96 -35.70 0.55
C GLY A 398 5.04 -36.92 0.41
N ASN A 399 5.25 -37.95 1.22
CA ASN A 399 4.68 -39.30 1.06
C ASN A 399 3.53 -39.62 2.03
N SER A 400 3.45 -38.91 3.16
CA SER A 400 2.46 -39.12 4.22
C SER A 400 1.40 -38.02 4.21
N ILE A 401 0.13 -38.41 4.40
CA ILE A 401 -0.98 -37.46 4.54
C ILE A 401 -1.18 -37.17 6.05
N PRO A 402 -1.05 -35.92 6.50
CA PRO A 402 -1.28 -35.56 7.90
C PRO A 402 -2.74 -35.77 8.34
N SER A 403 -2.95 -36.03 9.62
CA SER A 403 -4.31 -36.24 10.16
C SER A 403 -5.13 -34.93 10.20
N ASN A 404 -6.27 -34.93 9.52
CA ASN A 404 -7.21 -33.80 9.51
C ASN A 404 -7.78 -33.46 10.89
N GLU A 405 -7.93 -34.44 11.78
CA GLU A 405 -8.46 -34.20 13.13
C GLU A 405 -7.47 -33.45 14.03
N VAL A 406 -6.16 -33.62 13.81
CA VAL A 406 -5.14 -32.81 14.48
C VAL A 406 -5.15 -31.39 13.91
N LEU A 407 -5.23 -31.24 12.58
CA LEU A 407 -5.27 -29.93 11.91
C LEU A 407 -6.46 -29.07 12.37
N LYS A 408 -7.67 -29.63 12.42
CA LYS A 408 -8.86 -28.93 12.93
C LYS A 408 -8.71 -28.49 14.38
N LYS A 409 -8.03 -29.30 15.21
CA LYS A 409 -7.84 -28.96 16.62
C LYS A 409 -6.81 -27.86 16.82
N ILE A 410 -5.78 -27.80 15.95
CA ILE A 410 -4.83 -26.67 15.92
C ILE A 410 -5.58 -25.37 15.59
N ASP A 411 -6.44 -25.37 14.57
CA ASP A 411 -7.21 -24.17 14.18
C ASP A 411 -8.03 -23.60 15.34
N GLN A 412 -8.67 -24.47 16.12
CA GLN A 412 -9.46 -24.06 17.29
C GLN A 412 -8.59 -23.49 18.39
N VAL A 413 -7.58 -24.25 18.84
CA VAL A 413 -6.81 -23.91 20.05
C VAL A 413 -5.88 -22.74 19.79
N ALA A 414 -5.28 -22.63 18.61
CA ALA A 414 -4.37 -21.54 18.30
C ALA A 414 -5.09 -20.19 18.31
N ALA A 415 -6.34 -20.14 17.86
CA ALA A 415 -7.18 -18.93 17.94
C ALA A 415 -7.47 -18.53 19.40
N ASP A 416 -7.79 -19.50 20.27
CA ASP A 416 -8.03 -19.24 21.70
C ASP A 416 -6.79 -18.67 22.41
N TYR A 417 -5.59 -19.05 21.95
CA TYR A 417 -4.30 -18.55 22.44
C TYR A 417 -3.78 -17.33 21.66
N ARG A 418 -4.63 -16.68 20.84
CA ARG A 418 -4.32 -15.45 20.08
C ARG A 418 -3.14 -15.55 19.10
N PHE A 419 -2.87 -16.75 18.59
CA PHE A 419 -1.89 -16.92 17.52
C PHE A 419 -2.42 -16.36 16.20
N SER A 420 -1.52 -15.80 15.39
CA SER A 420 -1.89 -15.28 14.07
C SER A 420 -2.21 -16.41 13.09
N ALA A 421 -2.92 -16.08 12.01
CA ALA A 421 -3.17 -17.00 10.91
C ALA A 421 -1.87 -17.48 10.25
N TYR A 422 -0.79 -16.70 10.29
CA TYR A 422 0.54 -17.17 9.89
C TYR A 422 1.09 -18.22 10.85
N ASP A 423 1.03 -17.99 12.15
CA ASP A 423 1.49 -18.95 13.16
C ASP A 423 0.76 -20.29 13.03
N ILE A 424 -0.55 -20.25 12.77
CA ILE A 424 -1.35 -21.44 12.49
C ILE A 424 -0.82 -22.18 11.26
N ARG A 425 -0.50 -21.49 10.17
CA ARG A 425 0.09 -22.13 8.98
C ARG A 425 1.46 -22.73 9.28
N GLN A 426 2.30 -22.05 10.07
CA GLN A 426 3.60 -22.58 10.48
C GLN A 426 3.47 -23.82 11.38
N MET A 427 2.52 -23.83 12.31
CA MET A 427 2.20 -25.02 13.13
C MET A 427 1.70 -26.19 12.27
N LYS A 428 0.87 -25.92 11.26
CA LYS A 428 0.41 -26.94 10.31
C LYS A 428 1.56 -27.47 9.44
N LYS A 429 2.47 -26.61 9.00
CA LYS A 429 3.69 -26.99 8.30
C LYS A 429 4.58 -27.87 9.18
N LEU A 430 4.81 -27.49 10.44
CA LEU A 430 5.56 -28.29 11.42
C LEU A 430 4.96 -29.70 11.58
N TRP A 431 3.63 -29.78 11.65
CA TRP A 431 2.95 -31.08 11.72
C TRP A 431 3.12 -31.91 10.45
N HIS A 432 2.97 -31.27 9.29
CA HIS A 432 3.16 -31.91 8.00
C HIS A 432 4.55 -32.50 7.88
N ASP A 433 5.59 -31.70 8.16
CA ASP A 433 6.99 -32.10 8.03
C ASP A 433 7.32 -33.25 8.97
N TYR A 434 6.82 -33.22 10.21
CA TYR A 434 6.97 -34.32 11.15
C TYR A 434 6.37 -35.63 10.64
N CYS A 435 5.19 -35.58 10.01
CA CYS A 435 4.54 -36.76 9.43
C CYS A 435 5.32 -37.37 8.26
N GLN A 436 6.20 -36.60 7.62
CA GLN A 436 7.05 -37.11 6.53
C GLN A 436 8.26 -37.90 7.04
N VAL A 437 8.76 -37.57 8.24
CA VAL A 437 9.99 -38.15 8.79
C VAL A 437 9.74 -39.17 9.90
N ALA A 438 8.53 -39.19 10.47
CA ALA A 438 8.18 -40.06 11.59
C ALA A 438 6.86 -40.82 11.39
N LYS A 439 6.82 -42.07 11.88
CA LYS A 439 5.58 -42.83 11.94
C LYS A 439 4.73 -42.37 13.12
N VAL A 440 3.62 -41.71 12.81
CA VAL A 440 2.72 -41.13 13.82
C VAL A 440 1.65 -42.14 14.26
N VAL A 441 1.47 -42.28 15.58
CA VAL A 441 0.32 -42.98 16.17
C VAL A 441 -0.53 -41.98 16.94
N ILE A 442 -1.77 -41.79 16.51
CA ILE A 442 -2.70 -40.80 17.08
C ILE A 442 -3.74 -41.55 17.92
N ARG A 443 -3.63 -41.44 19.25
CA ARG A 443 -4.65 -41.93 20.19
C ARG A 443 -5.71 -40.87 20.50
N LYS A 444 -5.26 -39.64 20.75
CA LYS A 444 -6.10 -38.45 20.94
C LYS A 444 -5.51 -37.32 20.12
N SER A 445 -6.31 -36.68 19.26
CA SER A 445 -5.87 -35.55 18.42
C SER A 445 -5.45 -34.35 19.28
N GLY A 446 -6.18 -34.06 20.36
CA GLY A 446 -5.86 -32.99 21.31
C GLY A 446 -4.44 -33.06 21.90
N THR A 447 -3.90 -34.26 22.11
CA THR A 447 -2.53 -34.42 22.64
C THR A 447 -1.48 -33.95 21.64
N TRP A 448 -1.70 -34.20 20.35
CA TRP A 448 -0.80 -33.73 19.29
C TRP A 448 -0.97 -32.25 19.01
N ALA A 449 -2.21 -31.72 19.02
CA ALA A 449 -2.46 -30.29 18.89
C ALA A 449 -1.78 -29.49 20.01
N ALA A 450 -1.93 -29.91 21.28
CA ALA A 450 -1.22 -29.33 22.41
C ALA A 450 0.31 -29.38 22.23
N ALA A 451 0.83 -30.53 21.79
CA ALA A 451 2.27 -30.71 21.61
C ALA A 451 2.84 -29.81 20.51
N LEU A 452 2.10 -29.60 19.42
CA LEU A 452 2.49 -28.73 18.33
C LEU A 452 2.51 -27.26 18.75
N LEU A 453 1.44 -26.79 19.41
CA LEU A 453 1.38 -25.43 19.91
C LEU A 453 2.48 -25.17 20.94
N TYR A 454 2.70 -26.10 21.87
CA TYR A 454 3.80 -26.01 22.84
C TYR A 454 5.19 -26.05 22.18
N ALA A 455 5.39 -26.93 21.19
CA ALA A 455 6.64 -26.97 20.43
C ALA A 455 6.90 -25.64 19.70
N TYR A 456 5.88 -25.10 19.04
CA TYR A 456 5.94 -23.84 18.31
C TYR A 456 6.25 -22.66 19.24
N ALA A 457 5.60 -22.60 20.40
CA ALA A 457 5.88 -21.60 21.42
C ALA A 457 7.34 -21.67 21.89
N GLN A 458 7.90 -22.86 22.07
CA GLN A 458 9.31 -23.01 22.47
C GLN A 458 10.30 -22.66 21.37
N ILE A 459 10.00 -22.97 20.11
CA ILE A 459 10.81 -22.52 18.96
C ILE A 459 10.88 -20.99 18.95
N ASN A 460 9.75 -20.33 19.17
CA ASN A 460 9.61 -18.88 19.05
C ASN A 460 9.78 -18.09 20.35
N HIS A 461 10.20 -18.74 21.43
CA HIS A 461 10.36 -18.14 22.75
C HIS A 461 9.10 -17.45 23.33
N ILE A 462 7.94 -18.02 23.04
CA ILE A 462 6.66 -17.50 23.53
C ILE A 462 6.41 -18.04 24.93
N SER A 463 6.59 -17.18 25.93
CA SER A 463 6.63 -17.55 27.36
C SER A 463 5.25 -17.72 28.00
N HIS A 464 4.19 -17.13 27.42
CA HIS A 464 2.84 -17.19 27.97
C HIS A 464 2.13 -18.54 27.74
N VAL A 465 2.67 -19.43 26.90
CA VAL A 465 2.12 -20.76 26.68
C VAL A 465 2.62 -21.73 27.75
N ILE A 466 1.77 -22.02 28.73
CA ILE A 466 2.08 -22.94 29.83
C ILE A 466 1.51 -24.33 29.52
N VAL A 467 2.37 -25.36 29.55
CA VAL A 467 1.98 -26.73 29.17
C VAL A 467 0.93 -27.35 30.11
N GLU A 468 0.93 -26.99 31.38
CA GLU A 468 -0.09 -27.41 32.35
C GLU A 468 -1.48 -26.88 32.00
N GLU A 469 -1.57 -25.62 31.56
CA GLU A 469 -2.82 -24.95 31.20
C GLU A 469 -3.34 -25.50 29.87
N LEU A 470 -2.46 -25.54 28.87
CA LEU A 470 -2.76 -26.12 27.56
C LEU A 470 -3.24 -27.57 27.64
N ALA A 471 -2.62 -28.38 28.51
CA ALA A 471 -3.03 -29.77 28.71
C ALA A 471 -4.41 -29.86 29.39
N ARG A 472 -4.71 -28.95 30.32
CA ARG A 472 -6.02 -28.86 30.99
C ARG A 472 -7.12 -28.49 30.02
N ASP A 473 -6.91 -27.45 29.21
CA ASP A 473 -7.90 -26.94 28.24
C ASP A 473 -8.26 -28.00 27.17
N LEU A 474 -7.30 -28.86 26.86
CA LEU A 474 -7.46 -29.94 25.89
C LEU A 474 -7.82 -31.30 26.49
N GLU A 475 -8.02 -31.38 27.81
CA GLU A 475 -8.34 -32.60 28.56
C GLU A 475 -7.36 -33.76 28.29
N VAL A 476 -6.06 -33.43 28.27
CA VAL A 476 -4.94 -34.35 28.03
C VAL A 476 -3.91 -34.28 29.16
N SER A 477 -2.99 -35.25 29.22
CA SER A 477 -1.92 -35.22 30.22
C SER A 477 -0.75 -34.36 29.75
N ALA A 478 -0.29 -33.43 30.60
CA ALA A 478 0.89 -32.61 30.31
C ALA A 478 2.15 -33.46 30.04
N SER A 479 2.25 -34.64 30.66
CA SER A 479 3.31 -35.62 30.37
C SER A 479 3.29 -36.12 28.92
N SER A 480 2.10 -36.37 28.36
CA SER A 480 1.95 -36.82 26.97
C SER A 480 2.26 -35.69 25.99
N VAL A 481 1.86 -34.45 26.33
CA VAL A 481 2.20 -33.25 25.56
C VAL A 481 3.71 -33.07 25.46
N ARG A 482 4.42 -33.10 26.60
CA ARG A 482 5.89 -33.02 26.65
C ARG A 482 6.57 -34.15 25.87
N SER A 483 6.08 -35.38 26.02
CA SER A 483 6.63 -36.53 25.30
C SER A 483 6.49 -36.37 23.77
N ASN A 484 5.33 -35.93 23.29
CA ASN A 484 5.13 -35.70 21.86
C ASN A 484 5.91 -34.48 21.35
N ARG A 485 6.07 -33.43 22.17
CA ARG A 485 6.97 -32.32 21.85
C ARG A 485 8.41 -32.80 21.66
N ASN A 486 8.92 -33.65 22.56
CA ASN A 486 10.28 -34.16 22.43
C ASN A 486 10.44 -34.98 21.14
N LYS A 487 9.45 -35.80 20.77
CA LYS A 487 9.47 -36.52 19.49
C LYS A 487 9.53 -35.57 18.28
N LEU A 488 8.82 -34.44 18.33
CA LEU A 488 8.90 -33.41 17.27
C LEU A 488 10.32 -32.86 17.19
N PHE A 489 10.89 -32.45 18.33
CA PHE A 489 12.25 -31.91 18.41
C PHE A 489 13.30 -32.89 17.91
N ASP A 490 13.24 -34.14 18.34
CA ASP A 490 14.21 -35.15 17.97
C ASP A 490 14.12 -35.51 16.47
N ALA A 491 12.91 -35.74 15.96
CA ALA A 491 12.72 -36.21 14.59
C ALA A 491 12.99 -35.13 13.52
N LEU A 492 12.63 -33.88 13.82
CA LEU A 492 12.87 -32.75 12.92
C LEU A 492 14.15 -31.99 13.24
N THR A 493 14.94 -32.49 14.20
CA THR A 493 16.14 -31.84 14.74
C THR A 493 15.88 -30.37 15.05
N LEU A 494 14.77 -30.05 15.74
CA LEU A 494 14.34 -28.68 16.03
C LEU A 494 15.17 -28.08 17.16
N ASN A 495 15.41 -26.77 17.07
CA ASN A 495 15.99 -25.97 18.13
C ASN A 495 15.19 -24.67 18.26
N ARG A 496 15.51 -23.87 19.27
CA ARG A 496 15.02 -22.50 19.38
C ARG A 496 15.39 -21.71 18.12
N PHE A 497 14.48 -20.86 17.67
CA PHE A 497 14.59 -20.04 16.46
C PHE A 497 14.89 -20.84 15.18
N ASP A 498 14.36 -22.06 15.07
CA ASP A 498 14.42 -22.84 13.83
C ASP A 498 13.73 -22.07 12.69
N ALA A 499 14.53 -21.63 11.71
CA ALA A 499 14.11 -20.74 10.63
C ALA A 499 12.94 -21.29 9.80
N ARG A 500 12.77 -22.62 9.74
CA ARG A 500 11.67 -23.26 9.00
C ARG A 500 10.29 -22.96 9.60
N TYR A 501 10.24 -22.63 10.89
CA TYR A 501 9.00 -22.45 11.68
C TYR A 501 9.03 -21.19 12.55
N ILE A 502 9.88 -20.21 12.21
CA ILE A 502 10.02 -19.00 12.99
C ILE A 502 8.81 -18.07 12.76
N SER A 503 8.33 -17.42 13.81
CA SER A 503 7.30 -16.38 13.80
C SER A 503 7.94 -14.99 13.71
N GLU A 504 7.13 -13.96 13.45
CA GLU A 504 7.61 -12.56 13.50
C GLU A 504 8.16 -12.20 14.88
N GLU A 505 7.46 -12.61 15.95
CA GLU A 505 7.91 -12.42 17.33
C GLU A 505 9.18 -13.22 17.62
N GLY A 506 9.25 -14.48 17.20
CA GLY A 506 10.43 -15.32 17.39
C GLY A 506 11.65 -14.74 16.67
N PHE A 507 11.45 -14.16 15.49
CA PHE A 507 12.53 -13.53 14.72
C PHE A 507 13.01 -12.23 15.36
N MET A 508 12.09 -11.41 15.89
CA MET A 508 12.44 -10.27 16.73
C MET A 508 13.28 -10.72 17.93
N TYR A 509 12.85 -11.74 18.66
CA TYR A 509 13.63 -12.28 19.79
C TYR A 509 15.01 -12.79 19.37
N LEU A 510 15.14 -13.43 18.22
CA LEU A 510 16.44 -13.88 17.69
C LEU A 510 17.40 -12.70 17.50
N ILE A 511 16.93 -11.59 16.93
CA ILE A 511 17.73 -10.36 16.70
C ILE A 511 18.21 -9.76 18.04
N PHE A 512 17.33 -9.74 19.04
CA PHE A 512 17.64 -9.17 20.35
C PHE A 512 18.41 -10.12 21.28
N TYR A 513 18.27 -11.44 21.13
CA TYR A 513 18.90 -12.48 21.95
C TYR A 513 19.56 -13.62 21.13
N PRO A 514 20.58 -13.34 20.30
CA PRO A 514 21.15 -14.34 19.41
C PRO A 514 21.97 -15.44 20.10
N ASN A 515 22.34 -15.25 21.38
CA ASN A 515 23.21 -16.14 22.14
C ASN A 515 22.48 -16.97 23.21
N THR A 516 21.14 -17.03 23.19
CA THR A 516 20.33 -17.75 24.21
C THR A 516 19.60 -18.97 23.70
#